data_AF-A0A957NVH5-F1
#
_entry.id   AF-A0A957NVH5-F1
#
_cell.length_a   1.000
_cell.length_b   1.000
_cell.length_c   1.000
_cell.angle_alpha   90.00
_cell.angle_beta   90.00
_cell.angle_gamma   90.00
#
_symmetry.space_group_name_H-M   'P 1'
#
loop_
_entity.id
_entity.type
_entity.pdbx_description
1 polymer ?
#
loop_
_entity_poly.entity_id
_entity_poly.type
_entity_poly.pdbx_seq_one_letter_code
_entity_poly.pdbx_strand_id
1 'polypeptide(L)'
;MTKNNHQLLLQCRRGDARAWQQLVHHYGPLVHSIPVRYGLSQAEVDDVGQEVFLALAQGLARIEDLESLPAWLITTARRYSWRALQKRQREQPLTTSDLAEVEFTTGRADARTAQVTHHFGQRVPSVNELLEGWQSQEILAQSLEKLNDRCRVLLTAIF
;
A
#
# COMPACT_ATOMS: atom_id res chain seq x y z
N MET A 1 -2.17 -21.92 12.58
CA MET A 1 -1.51 -21.64 11.28
C MET A 1 -0.14 -20.98 11.41
N THR A 2 0.30 -20.56 12.60
CA THR A 2 1.62 -19.92 12.87
C THR A 2 2.82 -20.74 12.37
N LYS A 3 2.72 -22.08 12.34
CA LYS A 3 3.76 -22.97 11.80
C LYS A 3 4.01 -22.78 10.30
N ASN A 4 3.03 -22.32 9.52
CA ASN A 4 3.17 -22.15 8.07
C ASN A 4 3.83 -20.81 7.70
N ASN A 5 3.57 -19.76 8.49
CA ASN A 5 4.07 -18.40 8.23
C ASN A 5 5.58 -18.29 8.41
N HIS A 6 6.10 -18.83 9.52
CA HIS A 6 7.54 -18.86 9.76
C HIS A 6 8.28 -19.72 8.72
N GLN A 7 7.68 -20.85 8.33
CA GLN A 7 8.24 -21.72 7.30
C GLN A 7 8.26 -21.03 5.92
N LEU A 8 7.21 -20.28 5.57
CA LEU A 8 7.14 -19.50 4.34
C LEU A 8 8.26 -18.44 4.28
N LEU A 9 8.51 -17.71 5.38
CA LEU A 9 9.63 -16.77 5.46
C LEU A 9 10.97 -17.44 5.26
N LEU A 10 11.20 -18.58 5.93
CA LEU A 10 12.45 -19.33 5.78
C LEU A 10 12.68 -19.81 4.34
N GLN A 11 11.63 -20.27 3.66
CA GLN A 11 11.71 -20.68 2.26
C GLN A 11 12.00 -19.48 1.35
N CYS A 12 11.33 -18.35 1.55
CA CYS A 12 11.61 -17.12 0.81
C CYS A 12 13.07 -16.66 1.01
N ARG A 13 13.59 -16.71 2.24
CA ARG A 13 15.00 -16.37 2.54
C ARG A 13 16.01 -17.29 1.87
N ARG A 14 15.62 -18.53 1.56
CA ARG A 14 16.44 -19.50 0.80
C ARG A 14 16.33 -19.31 -0.72
N GLY A 15 15.59 -18.30 -1.18
CA GLY A 15 15.39 -18.03 -2.61
C GLY A 15 14.34 -18.92 -3.28
N ASP A 16 13.44 -19.54 -2.51
CA ASP A 16 12.34 -20.32 -3.08
C ASP A 16 11.34 -19.39 -3.79
N ALA A 17 11.32 -19.46 -5.12
CA ALA A 17 10.45 -18.64 -5.96
C ALA A 17 8.96 -18.92 -5.72
N ARG A 18 8.57 -20.15 -5.35
CA ARG A 18 7.16 -20.49 -5.07
C ARG A 18 6.71 -19.89 -3.75
N ALA A 19 7.58 -19.94 -2.73
CA ALA A 19 7.33 -19.29 -1.45
C ALA A 19 7.20 -17.77 -1.64
N TRP A 20 8.09 -17.18 -2.45
CA TRP A 20 8.02 -15.76 -2.79
C TRP A 20 6.71 -15.40 -3.50
N GLN A 21 6.30 -16.18 -4.49
CA GLN A 21 5.05 -15.96 -5.21
C GLN A 21 3.83 -16.03 -4.28
N GLN A 22 3.81 -17.00 -3.35
CA GLN A 22 2.74 -17.09 -2.34
C GLN A 22 2.68 -15.85 -1.46
N LEU A 23 3.85 -15.35 -1.02
CA LEU A 23 3.94 -14.15 -0.21
C LEU A 23 3.41 -12.92 -0.97
N VAL A 24 3.87 -12.71 -2.21
CA VAL A 24 3.42 -11.60 -3.05
C VAL A 24 1.92 -11.69 -3.33
N HIS A 25 1.41 -12.88 -3.63
CA HIS A 25 -0.02 -13.09 -3.87
C HIS A 25 -0.87 -12.76 -2.65
N HIS A 26 -0.43 -13.17 -1.46
CA HIS A 26 -1.15 -12.93 -0.21
C HIS A 26 -1.17 -11.44 0.17
N TYR A 27 -0.03 -10.75 0.04
CA TYR A 27 0.07 -9.34 0.44
C TYR A 27 -0.21 -8.32 -0.67
N GLY A 28 -0.31 -8.75 -1.93
CA GLY A 28 -0.57 -7.91 -3.10
C GLY A 28 -1.79 -7.00 -2.93
N PRO A 29 -2.97 -7.54 -2.56
CA PRO A 29 -4.17 -6.73 -2.35
C PRO A 29 -3.98 -5.62 -1.30
N LEU A 30 -3.28 -5.91 -0.20
CA LEU A 30 -2.99 -4.93 0.85
C LEU A 30 -2.10 -3.81 0.31
N VAL A 31 -0.98 -4.18 -0.31
CA VAL A 31 0.01 -3.24 -0.85
C VAL A 31 -0.62 -2.33 -1.92
N HIS A 32 -1.43 -2.89 -2.82
CA HIS A 32 -2.05 -2.15 -3.92
C HIS A 32 -3.22 -1.26 -3.44
N SER A 33 -3.92 -1.65 -2.37
CA SER A 33 -5.03 -0.84 -1.83
C SER A 33 -4.60 0.53 -1.31
N ILE A 34 -3.34 0.70 -0.94
CA ILE A 34 -2.80 1.92 -0.35
C ILE A 34 -2.60 3.02 -1.41
N PRO A 35 -1.78 2.85 -2.46
CA PRO A 35 -1.59 3.88 -3.49
C PRO A 35 -2.90 4.26 -4.18
N VAL A 36 -3.84 3.33 -4.37
CA VAL A 36 -5.19 3.61 -4.89
C VAL A 36 -5.90 4.68 -4.05
N ARG A 37 -5.79 4.61 -2.72
CA ARG A 37 -6.37 5.60 -1.79
C ARG A 37 -5.68 6.95 -1.81
N TYR A 38 -4.44 7.01 -2.28
CA TYR A 38 -3.71 8.27 -2.53
C TYR A 38 -4.07 8.88 -3.90
N GLY A 39 -4.98 8.26 -4.67
CA GLY A 39 -5.38 8.75 -5.99
C GLY A 39 -4.28 8.60 -7.03
N LEU A 40 -3.45 7.56 -6.91
CA LEU A 40 -2.49 7.18 -7.94
C LEU A 40 -3.20 6.47 -9.09
N SER A 41 -2.69 6.68 -10.31
CA SER A 41 -3.10 5.93 -11.49
C SER A 41 -2.71 4.45 -11.36
N GLN A 42 -3.33 3.58 -12.18
CA GLN A 42 -3.03 2.15 -12.15
C GLN A 42 -1.53 1.85 -12.36
N ALA A 43 -0.88 2.55 -13.29
CA ALA A 43 0.56 2.39 -13.53
C ALA A 43 1.40 2.80 -12.30
N GLU A 44 1.06 3.92 -11.66
CA GLU A 44 1.73 4.36 -10.43
C GLU A 44 1.49 3.39 -9.25
N VAL A 45 0.30 2.78 -9.18
CA VAL A 45 -0.02 1.73 -8.19
C VAL A 45 0.87 0.51 -8.39
N ASP A 46 1.01 0.04 -9.62
CA ASP A 46 1.82 -1.13 -9.95
C ASP A 46 3.31 -0.85 -9.70
N ASP A 47 3.81 0.35 -10.03
CA ASP A 47 5.17 0.79 -9.73
C ASP A 47 5.45 0.83 -8.22
N VAL A 48 4.52 1.40 -7.44
CA VAL A 48 4.62 1.40 -5.97
C VAL A 48 4.63 -0.03 -5.43
N GLY A 49 3.78 -0.91 -5.96
CA GLY A 49 3.75 -2.32 -5.59
C GLY A 49 5.10 -3.01 -5.82
N GLN A 50 5.69 -2.82 -7.01
CA GLN A 50 7.01 -3.36 -7.35
C GLN A 50 8.10 -2.86 -6.39
N GLU A 51 8.15 -1.56 -6.12
CA GLU A 51 9.11 -0.96 -5.19
C GLU A 51 8.98 -1.51 -3.77
N VAL A 52 7.75 -1.69 -3.28
CA VAL A 52 7.49 -2.27 -1.95
C VAL A 52 7.96 -3.72 -1.88
N PHE A 53 7.63 -4.55 -2.88
CA PHE A 53 8.05 -5.95 -2.90
C PHE A 53 9.56 -6.11 -3.15
N LEU A 54 10.18 -5.21 -3.91
CA LEU A 54 11.63 -5.17 -4.06
C LEU A 54 12.32 -4.81 -2.74
N ALA A 55 11.83 -3.79 -2.03
CA ALA A 55 12.31 -3.42 -0.71
C ALA A 55 12.13 -4.57 0.29
N LEU A 56 11.02 -5.31 0.19
CA LEU A 56 10.78 -6.50 0.99
C LEU A 56 11.81 -7.59 0.70
N ALA A 57 12.06 -7.91 -0.57
CA ALA A 57 13.03 -8.92 -0.96
C ALA A 57 14.44 -8.60 -0.44
N GLN A 58 14.85 -7.32 -0.52
CA GLN A 58 16.13 -6.84 0.00
C GLN A 58 16.19 -6.86 1.54
N GLY A 59 15.06 -6.62 2.20
CA GLY A 59 14.94 -6.58 3.66
C GLY A 59 14.60 -7.91 4.32
N LEU A 60 14.32 -8.97 3.56
CA LEU A 60 13.71 -10.21 4.05
C LEU A 60 14.55 -10.93 5.11
N ALA A 61 15.88 -10.80 5.04
CA ALA A 61 16.80 -11.36 6.03
C ALA A 61 16.62 -10.73 7.43
N ARG A 62 16.09 -9.50 7.51
CA ARG A 62 15.90 -8.75 8.76
C ARG A 62 14.50 -8.92 9.37
N ILE A 63 13.57 -9.52 8.65
CA ILE A 63 12.17 -9.67 9.10
C ILE A 63 12.04 -10.98 9.86
N GLU A 64 12.14 -10.91 11.18
CA GLU A 64 12.11 -12.09 12.07
C GLU A 64 10.71 -12.71 12.17
N ASP A 65 9.66 -11.90 12.04
CA ASP A 65 8.27 -12.33 12.22
C ASP A 65 7.35 -11.85 11.09
N LEU A 66 6.53 -12.76 10.58
CA LEU A 66 5.54 -12.49 9.55
C LEU A 66 4.33 -11.74 10.13
N GLU A 67 4.05 -11.81 11.43
CA GLU A 67 2.94 -11.07 12.06
C GLU A 67 3.18 -9.55 12.04
N SER A 68 4.45 -9.13 12.02
CA SER A 68 4.84 -7.71 11.89
C SER A 68 4.89 -7.23 10.44
N LEU A 69 4.88 -8.15 9.47
CA LEU A 69 5.01 -7.82 8.05
C LEU A 69 3.87 -6.93 7.50
N PRO A 70 2.58 -7.14 7.84
CA PRO A 70 1.51 -6.25 7.38
C PRO A 70 1.72 -4.79 7.77
N ALA A 71 2.12 -4.53 9.02
CA ALA A 71 2.37 -3.17 9.51
C ALA A 71 3.56 -2.51 8.79
N TRP A 72 4.62 -3.28 8.56
CA TRP A 72 5.77 -2.83 7.79
C TRP A 72 5.40 -2.52 6.32
N LEU A 73 4.63 -3.40 5.68
CA LEU A 73 4.15 -3.22 4.31
C LEU A 73 3.29 -1.97 4.17
N ILE A 74 2.36 -1.74 5.09
CA ILE A 74 1.52 -0.54 5.08
C ILE A 74 2.37 0.73 5.18
N THR A 75 3.32 0.75 6.11
CA THR A 75 4.19 1.91 6.33
C THR A 75 5.06 2.18 5.11
N THR A 76 5.61 1.13 4.51
CA THR A 76 6.47 1.21 3.33
C THR A 76 5.66 1.65 2.10
N ALA A 77 4.50 1.06 1.83
CA ALA A 77 3.63 1.43 0.73
C ALA A 77 3.14 2.87 0.82
N ARG A 78 2.81 3.38 2.01
CA ARG A 78 2.50 4.81 2.21
C ARG A 78 3.65 5.72 1.83
N ARG A 79 4.88 5.37 2.24
CA ARG A 79 6.08 6.14 1.92
C ARG A 79 6.32 6.20 0.42
N TYR A 80 6.20 5.07 -0.28
CA TYR A 80 6.35 5.04 -1.73
C TYR A 80 5.21 5.76 -2.45
N SER A 81 3.96 5.62 -1.99
CA SER A 81 2.80 6.36 -2.53
C SER A 81 2.99 7.88 -2.40
N TRP A 82 3.48 8.34 -1.26
CA TRP A 82 3.79 9.75 -1.04
C TRP A 82 4.88 10.26 -2.00
N ARG A 83 5.95 9.47 -2.20
CA ARG A 83 7.02 9.82 -3.14
C ARG A 83 6.52 9.91 -4.58
N ALA A 84 5.70 8.95 -5.01
CA ALA A 84 5.09 8.95 -6.34
C ALA A 84 4.19 10.19 -6.53
N LEU A 85 3.37 10.54 -5.53
CA LEU A 85 2.55 11.75 -5.57
C LEU A 85 3.39 13.03 -5.71
N GLN A 86 4.50 13.13 -4.97
CA GLN A 86 5.43 14.26 -5.06
C GLN A 86 6.13 14.33 -6.42
N LYS A 87 6.48 13.18 -7.01
CA LYS A 87 7.05 13.10 -8.35
C LYS A 87 6.05 13.60 -9.39
N ARG A 88 4.79 13.14 -9.35
CA ARG A 88 3.72 13.58 -10.23
C ARG A 88 3.51 15.09 -10.22
N GLN A 89 3.54 15.72 -9.05
CA GLN A 89 3.40 17.19 -8.92
C GLN A 89 4.55 17.97 -9.57
N ARG A 90 5.76 17.42 -9.57
CA ARG A 90 6.93 18.04 -10.22
C ARG A 90 6.91 17.85 -11.74
N GLU A 91 6.30 16.77 -12.22
CA GLU A 91 6.23 16.40 -13.63
C GLU A 91 5.00 17.00 -14.34
N GLN A 92 4.01 17.50 -13.60
CA GLN A 92 2.90 18.26 -14.18
C GLN A 92 3.40 19.61 -14.71
N PRO A 93 3.28 19.88 -16.02
CA PRO A 93 3.57 21.20 -16.56
C PRO A 93 2.62 22.21 -15.92
N LEU A 94 3.14 23.36 -15.49
CA LEU A 94 2.30 24.49 -15.08
C LEU A 94 1.30 24.76 -16.20
N THR A 95 0.01 24.65 -15.89
CA THR A 95 -1.02 24.98 -16.87
C THR A 95 -1.11 26.50 -16.96
N THR A 96 -1.41 27.03 -18.16
CA THR A 96 -1.56 28.49 -18.37
C THR A 96 -2.60 29.14 -17.45
N SER A 97 -3.48 28.35 -16.82
CA SER A 97 -4.44 28.82 -15.80
C SER A 97 -3.78 29.28 -14.50
N ASP A 98 -2.61 28.74 -14.13
CA ASP A 98 -1.87 29.12 -12.91
C ASP A 98 -1.10 30.45 -13.07
N LEU A 99 -1.00 30.97 -14.31
CA LEU A 99 -0.29 32.22 -14.62
C LEU A 99 -1.17 33.47 -14.52
N ALA A 100 -2.50 33.31 -14.39
CA ALA A 100 -3.44 34.43 -14.38
C ALA A 100 -3.64 35.08 -12.99
N GLU A 101 -3.08 34.51 -11.92
CA GLU A 101 -3.28 35.00 -10.54
C GLU A 101 -2.05 35.67 -9.90
N VAL A 102 -0.99 35.92 -10.68
CA VAL A 102 0.19 36.66 -10.18
C VAL A 102 0.04 38.15 -10.47
N GLU A 103 -0.99 38.78 -9.91
CA GLU A 103 -1.01 40.23 -9.77
C GLU A 103 0.00 40.66 -8.69
N PHE A 104 0.94 41.47 -9.17
CA PHE A 104 2.13 42.00 -8.55
C PHE A 104 1.89 42.73 -7.22
N THR A 105 2.22 42.12 -6.07
CA THR A 105 2.46 42.87 -4.82
C THR A 105 3.95 42.90 -4.49
N THR A 106 4.60 44.00 -4.85
CA THR A 106 5.96 44.35 -4.43
C THR A 106 6.02 44.48 -2.91
N GLY A 107 6.72 43.56 -2.23
CA GLY A 107 6.88 43.64 -0.78
C GLY A 107 7.73 42.52 -0.18
N ARG A 108 9.06 42.69 -0.27
CA ARG A 108 10.10 42.24 0.68
C ARG A 108 10.02 40.80 1.27
N ALA A 109 10.97 39.99 0.81
CA ALA A 109 11.58 38.80 1.41
C ALA A 109 11.01 38.30 2.76
N ASP A 110 10.39 37.12 2.71
CA ASP A 110 10.58 36.08 3.72
C ASP A 110 10.54 34.68 3.07
N ALA A 111 11.37 33.80 3.62
CA ALA A 111 11.75 32.52 3.04
C ALA A 111 10.57 31.56 2.83
N ARG A 112 10.47 31.09 1.59
CA ARG A 112 9.47 30.15 1.07
C ARG A 112 9.39 28.86 1.87
N THR A 113 8.44 28.79 2.80
CA THR A 113 7.68 27.56 3.05
C THR A 113 6.45 27.64 2.16
N ALA A 114 6.57 27.19 0.91
CA ALA A 114 5.42 27.02 0.03
C ALA A 114 4.62 25.84 0.56
N GLN A 115 3.72 26.15 1.49
CA GLN A 115 2.68 25.27 1.97
C GLN A 115 1.71 25.08 0.80
N VAL A 116 2.02 24.12 -0.07
CA VAL A 116 1.07 23.67 -1.09
C VAL A 116 -0.08 23.01 -0.33
N THR A 117 -1.17 23.75 -0.22
CA THR A 117 -2.45 23.32 0.31
C THR A 117 -2.97 22.19 -0.58
N HIS A 118 -2.63 20.94 -0.24
CA HIS A 118 -3.23 19.80 -0.90
C HIS A 118 -4.70 19.71 -0.53
N HIS A 119 -5.54 19.78 -1.55
CA HIS A 119 -6.95 19.42 -1.53
C HIS A 119 -7.11 17.94 -1.10
N PHE A 120 -7.05 17.68 0.20
CA PHE A 120 -7.26 16.36 0.80
C PHE A 120 -8.76 16.18 1.09
N GLY A 121 -9.52 15.85 0.04
CA GLY A 121 -10.94 15.52 0.17
C GLY A 121 -11.23 14.12 0.75
N GLN A 122 -10.21 13.27 0.91
CA GLN A 122 -10.39 11.95 1.52
C GLN A 122 -9.43 11.76 2.70
N ARG A 123 -10.00 11.44 3.86
CA ARG A 123 -9.25 10.99 5.04
C ARG A 123 -8.51 9.70 4.67
N VAL A 124 -7.18 9.76 4.54
CA VAL A 124 -6.36 8.55 4.42
C VAL A 124 -6.50 7.77 5.73
N PRO A 125 -6.94 6.50 5.70
CA PRO A 125 -7.14 5.71 6.91
C PRO A 125 -5.85 5.63 7.73
N SER A 126 -5.94 5.48 9.05
CA SER A 126 -4.76 5.25 9.90
C SER A 126 -4.13 3.88 9.61
N VAL A 127 -2.87 3.65 10.02
CA VAL A 127 -2.22 2.33 9.83
C VAL A 127 -3.05 1.25 10.53
N ASN A 128 -3.56 1.57 11.72
CA ASN A 128 -4.38 0.67 12.52
C ASN A 128 -5.73 0.35 11.82
N GLU A 129 -6.39 1.34 11.24
CA GLU A 129 -7.65 1.14 10.49
C GLU A 129 -7.44 0.21 9.28
N LEU A 130 -6.30 0.30 8.58
CA LEU A 130 -5.97 -0.62 7.49
C LEU A 130 -5.64 -2.03 8.00
N LEU A 131 -4.94 -2.13 9.12
CA LEU A 131 -4.63 -3.43 9.75
C LEU A 131 -5.90 -4.15 10.20
N GLU A 132 -6.83 -3.43 10.85
CA GLU A 132 -8.12 -3.97 11.30
C GLU A 132 -8.96 -4.45 10.11
N GLY A 133 -9.05 -3.64 9.04
CA GLY A 133 -9.76 -4.02 7.82
C GLY A 133 -9.15 -5.26 7.15
N TRP A 134 -7.82 -5.35 7.09
CA TRP A 134 -7.13 -6.48 6.48
C TRP A 134 -7.21 -7.75 7.33
N GLN A 135 -7.02 -7.67 8.64
CA GLN A 135 -7.19 -8.80 9.56
C GLN A 135 -8.62 -9.35 9.51
N SER A 136 -9.62 -8.48 9.38
CA SER A 136 -11.03 -8.89 9.26
C SER A 136 -11.26 -9.73 7.99
N GLN A 137 -10.68 -9.34 6.85
CA GLN A 137 -10.76 -10.13 5.62
C GLN A 137 -10.06 -11.48 5.74
N GLU A 138 -8.92 -11.52 6.40
CA GLU A 138 -8.16 -12.76 6.61
C GLU A 138 -8.91 -13.74 7.50
N ILE A 139 -9.52 -13.25 8.59
CA ILE A 139 -10.36 -14.08 9.48
C ILE A 139 -11.57 -14.62 8.72
N LEU A 140 -12.22 -13.80 7.89
CA LEU A 140 -13.35 -14.23 7.07
C LEU A 140 -12.92 -15.30 6.06
N ALA A 141 -11.82 -15.09 5.33
CA ALA A 141 -11.28 -16.05 4.38
C ALA A 141 -10.93 -17.39 5.05
N GLN A 142 -10.23 -17.35 6.18
CA GLN A 142 -9.89 -18.54 6.96
C GLN A 142 -11.12 -19.25 7.53
N SER A 143 -12.13 -18.49 7.97
CA SER A 143 -13.37 -19.05 8.50
C SER A 143 -14.18 -19.72 7.38
N LEU A 144 -14.25 -19.11 6.20
CA LEU A 144 -14.85 -19.67 4.98
C LEU A 144 -14.13 -20.94 4.50
N GLU A 145 -12.81 -21.01 4.64
CA GLU A 145 -12.03 -22.19 4.30
C GLU A 145 -12.25 -23.35 5.29
N LYS A 146 -12.54 -23.04 6.55
CA LYS A 146 -12.89 -24.03 7.58
C LYS A 146 -14.36 -24.43 7.57
N LEU A 147 -15.23 -23.65 6.95
CA LEU A 147 -16.65 -23.97 6.79
C LEU A 147 -16.79 -25.17 5.83
N ASN A 148 -17.50 -26.21 6.28
CA ASN A 148 -17.82 -27.39 5.49
C ASN A 148 -18.43 -26.99 4.13
N ASP A 149 -18.13 -27.74 3.06
CA ASP A 149 -18.47 -27.44 1.66
C ASP A 149 -19.93 -27.00 1.47
N ARG A 150 -20.86 -27.56 2.23
CA ARG A 150 -22.29 -27.20 2.20
C ARG A 150 -22.57 -25.74 2.57
N CYS A 151 -21.87 -25.19 3.56
CA CYS A 151 -22.04 -23.80 3.97
C CYS A 151 -21.39 -22.83 2.97
N ARG A 152 -20.33 -23.26 2.29
CA ARG A 152 -19.64 -22.49 1.25
C ARG A 152 -20.51 -22.32 0.01
N VAL A 153 -21.23 -23.36 -0.40
CA VAL A 153 -22.20 -23.33 -1.52
C VAL A 153 -23.42 -22.46 -1.19
N LEU A 154 -23.93 -22.51 0.05
CA LEU A 154 -25.07 -21.68 0.45
C LEU A 154 -24.72 -20.18 0.50
N LEU A 155 -23.52 -19.83 0.96
CA LEU A 155 -23.07 -18.43 1.01
C LEU A 155 -22.80 -17.83 -0.38
N THR A 156 -22.34 -18.66 -1.33
CA THR A 156 -22.13 -18.24 -2.73
C THR A 156 -23.41 -18.24 -3.56
N ALA A 157 -24.51 -18.77 -3.04
CA ALA A 157 -25.82 -18.74 -3.70
C ALA A 157 -26.73 -17.58 -3.26
N ILE A 158 -26.32 -16.79 -2.24
CA ILE A 158 -27.10 -15.66 -1.69
C ILE A 158 -26.56 -14.29 -2.16
N PHE A 159 -25.41 -14.27 -2.85
CA PHE A 159 -24.86 -13.11 -3.57
C PHE A 159 -24.67 -13.45 -5.05
#